data_AF-A0A420EP26-F1
#
_entry.id   AF-A0A420EP26-F1
#
_cell.length_a   1.000
_cell.length_b   1.000
_cell.length_c   1.000
_cell.angle_alpha   90.00
_cell.angle_beta   90.00
_cell.angle_gamma   90.00
#
_symmetry.space_group_name_H-M   'P 1'
#
loop_
_entity.id
_entity.type
_entity.pdbx_description
1 polymer ?
#
loop_
_entity_poly.entity_id
_entity_poly.type
_entity_poly.pdbx_seq_one_letter_code
_entity_poly.pdbx_strand_id
1 'polypeptide(L)'
;MDFVRTYSSFEHGAREGMATDEKVRLLRIETPLAEDRLLALFEAPAWPLDLLDSLRMPAGSSWLFTDDSDEERPFTLRDRDAVVRACGLKSAPLGSFRLTWWIRKYAERSSHIGCADWLCDLADRNRGSGPLAKLLTRALSDTAFLADQAGNGLAVEQLTMVVNKDPTSGPLVLTPHIHADEYYGAMESAICSFFAEASSGHEARGTLFFPTLVAGDLGKSGRIDESEFVARFGLADVYASASGELLIYDGMQSLDGGIDLNRGLPHVSGDRNGRTCRLIILMRYENSRRSTVKAYA
;
A
#
# COMPACT_ATOMS: atom_id res chain seq x y z
N MET A 1 24.66 -1.10 -13.10
CA MET A 1 23.26 -0.63 -13.06
C MET A 1 22.96 -0.38 -11.60
N ASP A 2 22.92 0.89 -11.20
CA ASP A 2 22.62 1.29 -9.83
C ASP A 2 21.13 1.05 -9.58
N PHE A 3 20.83 -0.09 -8.95
CA PHE A 3 19.47 -0.58 -8.73
C PHE A 3 18.70 0.25 -7.70
N VAL A 4 19.43 0.91 -6.81
CA VAL A 4 18.90 1.91 -5.90
C VAL A 4 19.35 3.25 -6.45
N ARG A 5 18.57 3.87 -7.33
CA ARG A 5 18.56 5.33 -7.35
C ARG A 5 17.87 5.75 -6.05
N THR A 6 18.66 5.93 -5.00
CA THR A 6 18.23 6.77 -3.89
C THR A 6 18.07 8.15 -4.50
N TYR A 7 16.84 8.55 -4.81
CA TYR A 7 16.58 9.96 -5.00
C TYR A 7 16.68 10.60 -3.61
N SER A 8 17.90 10.97 -3.22
CA SER A 8 18.07 12.17 -2.39
C SER A 8 17.81 13.37 -3.28
N SER A 9 16.56 13.56 -3.68
CA SER A 9 16.07 14.78 -4.33
C SER A 9 14.55 14.73 -4.49
N PHE A 10 13.85 15.28 -3.50
CA PHE A 10 12.74 16.16 -3.82
C PHE A 10 13.32 17.41 -4.50
N GLU A 11 13.57 17.33 -5.82
CA GLU A 11 13.73 18.53 -6.65
C GLU A 11 12.35 19.04 -7.08
N HIS A 12 11.62 19.58 -6.11
CA HIS A 12 10.73 20.74 -6.26
C HIS A 12 10.61 21.39 -4.87
N GLY A 13 11.69 22.07 -4.46
CA GLY A 13 11.66 22.93 -3.27
C GLY A 13 12.90 22.92 -2.37
N ALA A 14 13.83 21.97 -2.49
CA ALA A 14 15.05 22.00 -1.70
C ALA A 14 16.10 22.92 -2.34
N ARG A 15 16.05 24.22 -1.98
CA ARG A 15 17.25 25.08 -2.08
C ARG A 15 18.31 24.54 -1.13
N GLU A 16 19.56 24.47 -1.60
CA GLU A 16 20.74 24.38 -0.74
C GLU A 16 20.61 25.40 0.41
N GLY A 17 20.53 24.89 1.65
CA GLY A 17 20.38 25.71 2.85
C GLY A 17 19.15 25.45 3.73
N MET A 18 18.55 24.24 3.74
CA MET A 18 17.49 23.89 4.70
C MET A 18 17.90 22.76 5.66
N ALA A 19 17.49 22.93 6.92
CA ALA A 19 18.10 22.45 8.13
C ALA A 19 18.06 20.92 8.35
N THR A 20 19.03 20.47 9.15
CA THR A 20 19.31 19.12 9.64
C THR A 20 18.25 18.51 10.60
N ASP A 21 16.94 18.75 10.40
CA ASP A 21 15.86 18.40 11.35
C ASP A 21 14.80 17.43 10.77
N GLU A 22 15.18 16.42 9.99
CA GLU A 22 14.22 15.38 9.54
C GLU A 22 13.81 14.47 10.71
N LYS A 23 12.55 14.58 11.17
CA LYS A 23 12.02 13.77 12.28
C LYS A 23 11.62 12.34 11.86
N VAL A 24 11.19 12.14 10.62
CA VAL A 24 10.75 10.86 10.02
C VAL A 24 11.11 10.81 8.54
N ARG A 25 11.21 9.59 7.99
CA ARG A 25 11.66 9.34 6.61
C ARG A 25 10.58 8.72 5.73
N LEU A 26 10.58 9.14 4.47
CA LEU A 26 9.81 8.59 3.35
C LEU A 26 10.76 8.41 2.17
N LEU A 27 10.92 7.17 1.69
CA LEU A 27 11.72 6.84 0.52
C LEU A 27 10.82 6.39 -0.61
N ARG A 28 10.99 7.04 -1.77
CA ARG A 28 10.40 6.62 -3.03
C ARG A 28 11.38 5.73 -3.78
N ILE A 29 10.87 4.61 -4.31
CA ILE A 29 11.65 3.68 -5.13
C ILE A 29 10.93 3.41 -6.44
N GLU A 30 11.64 3.56 -7.54
CA GLU A 30 11.20 3.09 -8.86
C GLU A 30 11.36 1.57 -8.93
N THR A 31 10.30 0.87 -9.32
CA THR A 31 10.28 -0.60 -9.37
C THR A 31 9.53 -1.08 -10.60
N PRO A 32 9.64 -2.37 -10.97
CA PRO A 32 8.79 -2.97 -12.00
C PRO A 32 7.28 -2.78 -11.78
N LEU A 33 6.82 -2.44 -10.56
CA LEU A 33 5.43 -2.10 -10.29
C LEU A 33 4.98 -0.81 -11.00
N ALA A 34 5.91 0.08 -11.38
CA ALA A 34 5.63 1.30 -12.13
C ALA A 34 5.76 1.12 -13.65
N GLU A 35 5.85 -0.12 -14.18
CA GLU A 35 5.91 -0.36 -15.62
C GLU A 35 4.60 0.05 -16.31
N ASP A 36 4.66 0.89 -17.34
CA ASP A 36 3.51 1.40 -18.10
C ASP A 36 2.51 0.32 -18.53
N ARG A 37 3.02 -0.85 -18.93
CA ARG A 37 2.18 -1.97 -19.37
C ARG A 37 1.33 -2.55 -18.24
N LEU A 38 1.82 -2.53 -17.01
CA LEU A 38 1.06 -2.93 -15.84
C LEU A 38 0.05 -1.84 -15.47
N LEU A 39 0.49 -0.58 -15.46
CA LEU A 39 -0.36 0.58 -15.15
C LEU A 39 -1.58 0.66 -16.08
N ALA A 40 -1.38 0.48 -17.39
CA ALA A 40 -2.45 0.48 -18.38
C ALA A 40 -3.54 -0.59 -18.14
N LEU A 41 -3.22 -1.70 -17.47
CA LEU A 41 -4.21 -2.73 -17.13
C LEU A 41 -5.14 -2.29 -15.99
N PHE A 42 -4.72 -1.37 -15.13
CA PHE A 42 -5.55 -0.81 -14.07
C PHE A 42 -6.47 0.32 -14.55
N GLU A 43 -6.24 0.87 -15.74
CA GLU A 43 -7.15 1.84 -16.38
C GLU A 43 -8.47 1.18 -16.82
N ALA A 44 -8.47 -0.12 -17.05
CA ALA A 44 -9.65 -0.86 -17.46
C ALA A 44 -10.68 -0.92 -16.32
N PRO A 45 -11.95 -0.50 -16.53
CA PRO A 45 -12.97 -0.51 -15.47
C PRO A 45 -13.23 -1.89 -14.83
N ALA A 46 -12.93 -2.96 -15.58
CA ALA A 46 -13.12 -4.35 -15.19
C ALA A 46 -11.92 -5.00 -14.49
N TRP A 47 -10.81 -4.27 -14.30
CA TRP A 47 -9.59 -4.83 -13.69
C TRP A 47 -9.82 -5.57 -12.36
N PRO A 48 -10.76 -5.18 -11.46
CA PRO A 48 -10.98 -5.94 -10.23
C PRO A 48 -11.48 -7.36 -10.52
N LEU A 49 -12.38 -7.52 -11.50
CA LEU A 49 -12.86 -8.82 -11.92
C LEU A 49 -11.79 -9.59 -12.67
N ASP A 50 -11.03 -8.94 -13.54
CA ASP A 50 -9.92 -9.58 -14.26
C ASP A 50 -8.90 -10.15 -13.27
N LEU A 51 -8.59 -9.43 -12.19
CA LEU A 51 -7.72 -9.91 -11.13
C LEU A 51 -8.35 -11.08 -10.37
N LEU A 52 -9.61 -10.94 -9.92
CA LEU A 52 -10.32 -11.98 -9.17
C LEU A 52 -10.46 -13.29 -9.94
N ASP A 53 -10.80 -13.21 -11.22
CA ASP A 53 -11.07 -14.38 -12.06
C ASP A 53 -9.77 -15.06 -12.55
N SER A 54 -8.64 -14.34 -12.54
CA SER A 54 -7.38 -14.85 -13.11
C SER A 54 -6.26 -15.12 -12.11
N LEU A 55 -6.24 -14.48 -10.94
CA LEU A 55 -5.20 -14.69 -9.94
C LEU A 55 -5.33 -16.08 -9.30
N ARG A 56 -4.34 -16.93 -9.55
CA ARG A 56 -4.22 -18.26 -8.94
C ARG A 56 -3.57 -18.14 -7.58
N MET A 57 -4.39 -18.13 -6.55
CA MET A 57 -3.96 -18.06 -5.16
C MET A 57 -3.46 -19.44 -4.66
N PRO A 58 -2.60 -19.48 -3.63
CA PRO A 58 -2.23 -20.73 -2.96
C PRO A 58 -3.46 -21.46 -2.37
N ALA A 59 -3.35 -22.78 -2.22
CA ALA A 59 -4.42 -23.57 -1.62
C ALA A 59 -4.72 -23.10 -0.18
N GLY A 60 -6.01 -22.97 0.14
CA GLY A 60 -6.47 -22.47 1.45
C GLY A 60 -6.46 -20.95 1.60
N SER A 61 -5.91 -20.21 0.63
CA SER A 61 -6.05 -18.75 0.58
C SER A 61 -7.41 -18.35 0.00
N SER A 62 -7.95 -17.22 0.46
CA SER A 62 -9.17 -16.63 -0.10
C SER A 62 -9.11 -15.11 -0.01
N TRP A 63 -9.83 -14.45 -0.92
CA TRP A 63 -10.17 -13.05 -0.74
C TRP A 63 -11.21 -12.91 0.37
N LEU A 64 -11.03 -11.95 1.26
CA LEU A 64 -11.97 -11.57 2.29
C LEU A 64 -12.75 -10.34 1.82
N PHE A 65 -14.06 -10.48 1.70
CA PHE A 65 -14.99 -9.45 1.28
C PHE A 65 -15.50 -8.67 2.50
N THR A 66 -15.58 -7.36 2.34
CA THR A 66 -16.26 -6.42 3.25
C THR A 66 -17.15 -5.51 2.42
N ASP A 67 -18.37 -5.30 2.90
CA ASP A 67 -19.33 -4.29 2.42
C ASP A 67 -19.70 -3.35 3.57
N ASP A 68 -20.80 -2.59 3.42
CA ASP A 68 -21.30 -1.64 4.42
C ASP A 68 -21.64 -2.27 5.80
N SER A 69 -21.59 -3.60 5.95
CA SER A 69 -21.76 -4.28 7.24
C SER A 69 -20.51 -4.33 8.12
N ASP A 70 -19.35 -3.91 7.60
CA ASP A 70 -18.03 -3.94 8.25
C ASP A 70 -17.52 -5.32 8.70
N GLU A 71 -18.25 -6.42 8.41
CA GLU A 71 -17.80 -7.78 8.70
C GLU A 71 -16.96 -8.36 7.55
N GLU A 72 -15.72 -8.75 7.86
CA GLU A 72 -14.85 -9.50 6.94
C GLU A 72 -15.26 -10.96 6.85
N ARG A 73 -15.50 -11.46 5.63
CA ARG A 73 -15.84 -12.87 5.38
C ARG A 73 -15.26 -13.38 4.06
N PRO A 74 -15.10 -14.70 3.87
CA PRO A 74 -14.63 -15.24 2.60
C PRO A 74 -15.52 -14.81 1.42
N PHE A 75 -14.89 -14.43 0.30
CA PHE A 75 -15.55 -14.04 -0.94
C PHE A 75 -16.27 -15.24 -1.58
N THR A 76 -17.49 -15.01 -2.04
CA THR A 76 -18.38 -16.01 -2.63
C THR A 76 -18.88 -15.58 -4.01
N LEU A 77 -19.55 -16.49 -4.71
CA LEU A 77 -20.19 -16.18 -6.00
C LEU A 77 -21.24 -15.06 -5.92
N ARG A 78 -21.91 -14.89 -4.77
CA ARG A 78 -22.90 -13.80 -4.58
C ARG A 78 -22.22 -12.43 -4.52
N ASP A 79 -21.01 -12.38 -3.97
CA ASP A 79 -20.22 -11.16 -3.85
C ASP A 79 -19.69 -10.69 -5.20
N ARG A 80 -19.50 -11.62 -6.14
CA ARG A 80 -19.12 -11.29 -7.52
C ARG A 80 -20.13 -10.34 -8.18
N ASP A 81 -21.42 -10.51 -7.93
CA ASP A 81 -22.43 -9.59 -8.44
C ASP A 81 -22.34 -8.20 -7.79
N ALA A 82 -21.95 -8.12 -6.51
CA ALA A 82 -21.69 -6.85 -5.83
C ALA A 82 -20.47 -6.14 -6.45
N VAL A 83 -19.40 -6.88 -6.75
CA VAL A 83 -18.22 -6.33 -7.45
C VAL A 83 -18.59 -5.79 -8.82
N VAL A 84 -19.37 -6.53 -9.62
CA VAL A 84 -19.83 -6.08 -10.94
C VAL A 84 -20.61 -4.76 -10.84
N ARG A 85 -21.52 -4.64 -9.86
CA ARG A 85 -22.32 -3.43 -9.64
C ARG A 85 -21.47 -2.26 -9.18
N ALA A 86 -20.62 -2.44 -8.16
CA ALA A 86 -19.77 -1.39 -7.62
C ALA A 86 -18.74 -0.89 -8.65
N CYS A 87 -18.28 -1.75 -9.56
CA CYS A 87 -17.37 -1.34 -10.64
C CYS A 87 -18.05 -0.52 -11.74
N GLY A 88 -19.39 -0.54 -11.85
CA GLY A 88 -20.15 0.20 -12.85
C GLY A 88 -20.06 -0.38 -14.28
N LEU A 89 -19.90 -1.69 -14.42
CA LEU A 89 -19.60 -2.31 -15.73
C LEU A 89 -20.79 -2.39 -16.69
N LYS A 90 -22.02 -2.37 -16.16
CA LYS A 90 -23.27 -2.50 -16.94
C LYS A 90 -24.22 -1.31 -16.75
N SER A 91 -24.02 -0.54 -15.69
CA SER A 91 -24.87 0.56 -15.24
C SER A 91 -24.03 1.54 -14.43
N ALA A 92 -24.65 2.62 -13.94
CA ALA A 92 -24.02 3.45 -12.92
C ALA A 92 -23.50 2.59 -11.74
N PRO A 93 -22.32 2.90 -11.16
CA PRO A 93 -21.81 2.24 -9.98
C PRO A 93 -22.81 2.24 -8.83
N LEU A 94 -22.95 1.11 -8.14
CA LEU A 94 -23.84 0.96 -6.99
C LEU A 94 -23.16 0.13 -5.90
N GLY A 95 -23.11 0.69 -4.69
CA GLY A 95 -22.42 0.13 -3.53
C GLY A 95 -20.90 0.32 -3.56
N SER A 96 -20.28 -0.08 -2.46
CA SER A 96 -18.83 -0.12 -2.30
C SER A 96 -18.40 -1.50 -1.83
N PHE A 97 -17.14 -1.87 -2.08
CA PHE A 97 -16.55 -3.06 -1.48
C PHE A 97 -15.08 -2.87 -1.15
N ARG A 98 -14.63 -3.65 -0.17
CA ARG A 98 -13.22 -3.94 0.07
C ARG A 98 -12.99 -5.44 -0.06
N LEU A 99 -11.92 -5.81 -0.76
CA LEU A 99 -11.47 -7.19 -0.89
C LEU A 99 -10.02 -7.31 -0.46
N THR A 100 -9.78 -8.04 0.62
CA THR A 100 -8.45 -8.20 1.21
C THR A 100 -7.96 -9.63 1.04
N TRP A 101 -6.77 -9.80 0.50
CA TRP A 101 -6.02 -11.05 0.58
C TRP A 101 -4.83 -10.87 1.51
N TRP A 102 -4.90 -11.50 2.69
CA TRP A 102 -3.77 -11.64 3.60
C TRP A 102 -2.82 -12.72 3.07
N ILE A 103 -1.60 -12.31 2.73
CA ILE A 103 -0.51 -13.22 2.36
C ILE A 103 0.23 -13.67 3.61
N ARG A 104 0.52 -12.75 4.52
CA ARG A 104 1.06 -13.04 5.85
C ARG A 104 0.64 -11.96 6.83
N LYS A 105 0.61 -12.30 8.12
CA LYS A 105 0.38 -11.32 9.18
C LYS A 105 1.70 -10.86 9.80
N TYR A 106 1.70 -9.70 10.44
CA TYR A 106 2.88 -9.18 11.15
C TYR A 106 3.45 -10.16 12.18
N ALA A 107 2.61 -10.92 12.88
CA ALA A 107 3.06 -11.94 13.83
C ALA A 107 3.92 -13.05 13.19
N GLU A 108 3.83 -13.22 11.86
CA GLU A 108 4.54 -14.21 11.05
C GLU A 108 5.72 -13.58 10.31
N ARG A 109 6.25 -12.44 10.79
CA ARG A 109 7.32 -11.66 10.13
C ARG A 109 8.62 -12.42 9.84
N SER A 110 8.85 -13.57 10.45
CA SER A 110 9.99 -14.48 10.18
C SER A 110 9.68 -15.53 9.10
N SER A 111 8.44 -15.58 8.60
CA SER A 111 8.03 -16.48 7.52
C SER A 111 8.61 -16.05 6.18
N HIS A 112 8.94 -17.03 5.34
CA HIS A 112 9.34 -16.82 3.94
C HIS A 112 8.14 -16.48 3.03
N ILE A 113 6.91 -16.63 3.53
CA ILE A 113 5.70 -16.29 2.78
C ILE A 113 5.74 -14.80 2.44
N GLY A 114 5.43 -14.46 1.18
CA GLY A 114 5.47 -13.09 0.66
C GLY A 114 6.87 -12.59 0.29
N CYS A 115 7.96 -13.31 0.60
CA CYS A 115 9.33 -12.97 0.19
C CYS A 115 9.62 -13.36 -1.27
N ALA A 116 10.81 -12.99 -1.77
CA ALA A 116 11.21 -13.17 -3.17
C ALA A 116 10.99 -14.60 -3.72
N ASP A 117 11.47 -15.63 -3.03
CA ASP A 117 11.31 -17.03 -3.47
C ASP A 117 9.84 -17.44 -3.54
N TRP A 118 9.05 -17.08 -2.53
CA TRP A 118 7.61 -17.37 -2.50
C TRP A 118 6.86 -16.64 -3.60
N LEU A 119 7.23 -15.38 -3.89
CA LEU A 119 6.64 -14.60 -4.98
C LEU A 119 7.05 -15.13 -6.35
N CYS A 120 8.26 -15.70 -6.48
CA CYS A 120 8.70 -16.39 -7.70
C CYS A 120 7.79 -17.59 -7.99
N ASP A 121 7.52 -18.42 -6.96
CA ASP A 121 6.58 -19.53 -7.06
C ASP A 121 5.16 -19.06 -7.42
N LEU A 122 4.70 -17.95 -6.83
CA LEU A 122 3.41 -17.36 -7.16
C LEU A 122 3.35 -16.88 -8.63
N ALA A 123 4.41 -16.24 -9.12
CA ALA A 123 4.51 -15.77 -10.50
C ALA A 123 4.51 -16.95 -11.48
N ASP A 124 5.23 -18.04 -11.19
CA ASP A 124 5.24 -19.23 -12.03
C ASP A 124 3.88 -19.92 -12.08
N ARG A 125 3.16 -20.01 -10.95
CA ARG A 125 1.76 -20.50 -10.93
C ARG A 125 0.83 -19.66 -11.80
N ASN A 126 1.11 -18.36 -11.90
CA ASN A 126 0.31 -17.38 -12.65
C ASN A 126 0.82 -17.11 -14.08
N ARG A 127 1.81 -17.86 -14.58
CA ARG A 127 2.37 -17.67 -15.93
C ARG A 127 1.32 -17.79 -17.05
N GLY A 128 0.33 -18.66 -16.84
CA GLY A 128 -0.80 -18.89 -17.76
C GLY A 128 -2.11 -18.20 -17.36
N SER A 129 -2.07 -17.31 -16.36
CA SER A 129 -3.22 -16.50 -15.95
C SER A 129 -3.46 -15.32 -16.91
N GLY A 130 -4.54 -14.57 -16.68
CA GLY A 130 -4.84 -13.33 -17.39
C GLY A 130 -3.71 -12.28 -17.26
N PRO A 131 -3.65 -11.30 -18.19
CA PRO A 131 -2.52 -10.35 -18.28
C PRO A 131 -2.22 -9.62 -16.96
N LEU A 132 -3.26 -9.19 -16.24
CA LEU A 132 -3.12 -8.46 -14.98
C LEU A 132 -2.48 -9.31 -13.89
N ALA A 133 -3.04 -10.49 -13.58
CA ALA A 133 -2.46 -11.38 -12.58
C ALA A 133 -1.03 -11.80 -12.94
N LYS A 134 -0.76 -12.10 -14.21
CA LYS A 134 0.57 -12.47 -14.70
C LYS A 134 1.59 -11.35 -14.49
N LEU A 135 1.29 -10.13 -14.95
CA LEU A 135 2.22 -9.01 -14.86
C LEU A 135 2.38 -8.52 -13.42
N LEU A 136 1.30 -8.46 -12.63
CA LEU A 136 1.35 -8.07 -11.22
C LEU A 136 2.23 -9.02 -10.40
N THR A 137 1.98 -10.33 -10.48
CA THR A 137 2.75 -11.32 -9.70
C THR A 137 4.22 -11.34 -10.14
N ARG A 138 4.50 -11.15 -11.43
CA ARG A 138 5.87 -11.02 -11.92
C ARG A 138 6.54 -9.75 -11.39
N ALA A 139 5.86 -8.60 -11.46
CA ALA A 139 6.40 -7.34 -10.97
C ALA A 139 6.69 -7.36 -9.45
N LEU A 140 5.83 -8.01 -8.66
CA LEU A 140 6.08 -8.24 -7.23
C LEU A 140 7.31 -9.11 -7.00
N SER A 141 7.43 -10.23 -7.72
CA SER A 141 8.59 -11.11 -7.64
C SER A 141 9.89 -10.39 -8.02
N ASP A 142 9.90 -9.69 -9.16
CA ASP A 142 11.07 -8.94 -9.61
C ASP A 142 11.43 -7.84 -8.61
N THR A 143 10.45 -7.09 -8.09
CA THR A 143 10.69 -6.05 -7.08
C THR A 143 11.34 -6.62 -5.81
N ALA A 144 10.83 -7.74 -5.30
CA ALA A 144 11.38 -8.39 -4.11
C ALA A 144 12.77 -8.99 -4.36
N PHE A 145 12.98 -9.63 -5.51
CA PHE A 145 14.28 -10.15 -5.92
C PHE A 145 15.34 -9.05 -6.02
N LEU A 146 14.97 -7.91 -6.59
CA LEU A 146 15.91 -6.81 -6.75
C LEU A 146 16.22 -6.10 -5.42
N ALA A 147 15.26 -6.05 -4.49
CA ALA A 147 15.52 -5.63 -3.11
C ALA A 147 16.55 -6.56 -2.43
N ASP A 148 16.41 -7.87 -2.60
CA ASP A 148 17.33 -8.89 -2.06
C ASP A 148 18.75 -8.75 -2.65
N GLN A 149 18.87 -8.53 -3.95
CA GLN A 149 20.16 -8.24 -4.60
C GLN A 149 20.84 -6.97 -4.05
N ALA A 150 20.06 -6.00 -3.58
CA ALA A 150 20.57 -4.80 -2.92
C ALA A 150 20.90 -5.03 -1.43
N GLY A 151 20.71 -6.24 -0.93
CA GLY A 151 20.88 -6.61 0.48
C GLY A 151 19.73 -6.11 1.36
N ASN A 152 18.49 -6.10 0.87
CA ASN A 152 17.33 -5.74 1.66
C ASN A 152 16.25 -6.82 1.54
N GLY A 153 15.46 -7.02 2.59
CA GLY A 153 14.26 -7.83 2.53
C GLY A 153 13.08 -6.99 2.06
N LEU A 154 12.27 -7.53 1.16
CA LEU A 154 10.93 -7.04 0.91
C LEU A 154 9.99 -8.24 0.92
N ALA A 155 8.89 -8.10 1.65
CA ALA A 155 7.90 -9.15 1.67
C ALA A 155 6.48 -8.61 1.71
N VAL A 156 5.66 -9.13 0.81
CA VAL A 156 4.28 -8.72 0.62
C VAL A 156 3.41 -9.33 1.71
N GLU A 157 2.63 -8.48 2.38
CA GLU A 157 1.80 -8.87 3.52
C GLU A 157 0.34 -8.95 3.14
N GLN A 158 -0.11 -8.03 2.31
CA GLN A 158 -1.52 -7.88 1.99
C GLN A 158 -1.69 -7.26 0.60
N LEU A 159 -2.65 -7.79 -0.15
CA LEU A 159 -3.25 -7.12 -1.30
C LEU A 159 -4.66 -6.70 -0.92
N THR A 160 -5.07 -5.48 -1.25
CA THR A 160 -6.42 -4.99 -0.95
C THR A 160 -6.98 -4.18 -2.09
N MET A 161 -8.13 -4.60 -2.60
CA MET A 161 -8.92 -3.82 -3.53
C MET A 161 -9.92 -2.97 -2.76
N VAL A 162 -10.00 -1.70 -3.07
CA VAL A 162 -11.01 -0.77 -2.55
C VAL A 162 -11.73 -0.14 -3.74
N VAL A 163 -13.06 -0.25 -3.75
CA VAL A 163 -13.91 0.36 -4.77
C VAL A 163 -15.03 1.14 -4.09
N ASN A 164 -14.92 2.47 -4.15
CA ASN A 164 -15.94 3.42 -3.71
C ASN A 164 -16.31 4.33 -4.89
N LYS A 165 -16.98 3.76 -5.90
CA LYS A 165 -17.44 4.50 -7.08
C LYS A 165 -18.87 5.01 -6.96
N ASP A 166 -19.65 4.48 -6.01
CA ASP A 166 -20.97 5.00 -5.68
C ASP A 166 -20.83 6.23 -4.76
N PRO A 167 -21.35 7.41 -5.15
CA PRO A 167 -21.30 8.60 -4.30
C PRO A 167 -22.24 8.54 -3.09
N THR A 168 -23.17 7.58 -3.05
CA THR A 168 -24.21 7.46 -2.01
C THR A 168 -23.91 6.41 -0.94
N SER A 169 -22.97 5.49 -1.18
CA SER A 169 -22.54 4.48 -0.19
C SER A 169 -21.58 5.07 0.85
N GLY A 170 -21.39 4.39 2.00
CA GLY A 170 -20.33 4.73 2.94
C GLY A 170 -18.94 4.48 2.35
N PRO A 171 -17.90 5.25 2.74
CA PRO A 171 -16.54 5.00 2.27
C PRO A 171 -15.97 3.77 2.97
N LEU A 172 -15.59 2.77 2.18
CA LEU A 172 -14.74 1.68 2.67
C LEU A 172 -13.28 2.08 2.52
N VAL A 173 -12.53 1.96 3.59
CA VAL A 173 -11.13 2.40 3.63
C VAL A 173 -10.26 1.32 4.25
N LEU A 174 -8.96 1.37 3.96
CA LEU A 174 -8.00 0.54 4.67
C LEU A 174 -7.82 1.04 6.11
N THR A 175 -7.72 2.35 6.27
CA THR A 175 -7.52 3.01 7.57
C THR A 175 -8.40 4.27 7.67
N PRO A 176 -9.35 4.36 8.61
CA PRO A 176 -10.29 5.48 8.69
C PRO A 176 -9.73 6.75 9.36
N HIS A 177 -8.56 6.67 9.99
CA HIS A 177 -7.95 7.79 10.71
C HIS A 177 -6.54 8.08 10.19
N ILE A 178 -6.09 9.32 10.36
CA ILE A 178 -4.68 9.66 10.18
C ILE A 178 -3.92 9.00 11.33
N HIS A 179 -2.91 8.20 11.01
CA HIS A 179 -2.16 7.43 11.99
C HIS A 179 -0.72 7.21 11.55
N ALA A 180 0.10 6.68 12.46
CA ALA A 180 1.38 6.07 12.12
C ALA A 180 1.38 4.60 12.55
N ASP A 181 2.21 3.78 11.91
CA ASP A 181 2.19 2.33 12.14
C ASP A 181 2.90 1.95 13.44
N GLU A 182 2.18 1.33 14.37
CA GLU A 182 2.72 0.93 15.67
C GLU A 182 3.65 -0.29 15.61
N TYR A 183 3.46 -1.15 14.61
CA TYR A 183 4.13 -2.45 14.55
C TYR A 183 5.46 -2.43 13.80
N TYR A 184 5.71 -1.43 12.94
CA TYR A 184 6.92 -1.39 12.13
C TYR A 184 7.97 -0.46 12.74
N GLY A 185 9.23 -0.85 12.61
CA GLY A 185 10.36 -0.01 12.96
C GLY A 185 10.64 1.08 11.92
N ALA A 186 11.78 1.73 12.12
CA ALA A 186 12.22 2.81 11.25
C ALA A 186 12.68 2.26 9.88
N MET A 187 12.01 2.70 8.80
CA MET A 187 12.06 2.18 7.44
C MET A 187 11.78 0.69 7.37
N GLU A 188 10.64 0.26 7.92
CA GLU A 188 10.20 -1.14 7.85
C GLU A 188 8.81 -1.31 7.22
N SER A 189 8.03 -0.24 7.08
CA SER A 189 6.73 -0.28 6.41
C SER A 189 6.89 0.15 4.95
N ALA A 190 6.18 -0.53 4.05
CA ALA A 190 6.19 -0.22 2.63
C ALA A 190 4.79 -0.39 2.00
N ILE A 191 4.48 0.49 1.05
CA ILE A 191 3.20 0.47 0.34
C ILE A 191 3.39 0.79 -1.13
N CYS A 192 2.60 0.13 -1.96
CA CYS A 192 2.40 0.50 -3.36
C CYS A 192 0.91 0.50 -3.64
N SER A 193 0.42 1.41 -4.48
CA SER A 193 -0.98 1.44 -4.88
C SER A 193 -1.11 1.58 -6.39
N PHE A 194 -2.15 0.97 -6.95
CA PHE A 194 -2.54 1.10 -8.35
C PHE A 194 -3.95 1.66 -8.42
N PHE A 195 -4.20 2.65 -9.26
CA PHE A 195 -5.52 3.28 -9.38
C PHE A 195 -6.05 3.15 -10.80
N ALA A 196 -7.36 2.96 -10.94
CA ALA A 196 -8.02 3.35 -12.18
C ALA A 196 -8.11 4.87 -12.23
N GLU A 197 -7.77 5.49 -13.37
CA GLU A 197 -7.97 6.94 -13.54
C GLU A 197 -9.43 7.30 -13.23
N ALA A 198 -9.60 8.37 -12.44
CA ALA A 198 -10.92 8.90 -12.17
C ALA A 198 -11.47 9.50 -13.46
N SER A 199 -12.59 8.94 -13.95
CA SER A 199 -13.36 9.43 -15.09
C SER A 199 -13.90 10.86 -14.92
N SER A 200 -13.63 11.53 -13.80
CA SER A 200 -14.21 12.83 -13.40
C SER A 200 -13.20 13.99 -13.28
N GLY A 201 -11.96 13.86 -13.78
CA GLY A 201 -10.99 14.97 -13.77
C GLY A 201 -10.50 15.37 -12.38
N HIS A 202 -10.72 14.52 -11.38
CA HIS A 202 -10.14 14.63 -10.04
C HIS A 202 -9.04 13.59 -9.89
N GLU A 203 -7.84 13.98 -9.48
CA GLU A 203 -6.74 13.04 -9.25
C GLU A 203 -7.16 11.95 -8.25
N ALA A 204 -7.15 10.69 -8.68
CA ALA A 204 -7.19 9.56 -7.77
C ALA A 204 -5.95 9.67 -6.87
N ARG A 205 -6.16 9.88 -5.57
CA ARG A 205 -5.06 9.99 -4.61
C ARG A 205 -4.87 8.62 -3.97
N GLY A 206 -3.64 8.13 -3.97
CA GLY A 206 -3.29 6.96 -3.17
C GLY A 206 -3.19 7.29 -1.69
N THR A 207 -2.27 6.63 -0.99
CA THR A 207 -2.03 6.95 0.42
C THR A 207 -1.42 8.34 0.53
N LEU A 208 -1.95 9.12 1.48
CA LEU A 208 -1.47 10.45 1.79
C LEU A 208 -0.51 10.38 2.97
N PHE A 209 0.65 10.99 2.84
CA PHE A 209 1.69 11.06 3.87
C PHE A 209 1.93 12.51 4.28
N PHE A 210 2.24 12.73 5.56
CA PHE A 210 2.47 14.05 6.13
C PHE A 210 3.91 14.13 6.68
N PRO A 211 4.92 14.35 5.81
CA PRO A 211 6.34 14.21 6.14
C PRO A 211 6.87 15.21 7.17
N THR A 212 6.17 16.32 7.40
CA THR A 212 6.55 17.33 8.39
C THR A 212 6.09 17.01 9.82
N LEU A 213 5.36 15.91 10.01
CA LEU A 213 4.75 15.50 11.28
C LEU A 213 5.32 14.17 11.77
N VAL A 214 5.19 13.91 13.06
CA VAL A 214 5.46 12.60 13.70
C VAL A 214 4.23 12.06 14.42
N ALA A 215 4.23 10.79 14.81
CA ALA A 215 3.09 10.17 15.50
C ALA A 215 2.62 10.97 16.73
N GLY A 216 3.56 11.48 17.54
CA GLY A 216 3.27 12.26 18.73
C GLY A 216 2.52 13.57 18.48
N ASP A 217 2.66 14.13 17.26
CA ASP A 217 1.89 15.33 16.87
C ASP A 217 0.39 14.99 16.74
N LEU A 218 0.03 13.76 16.40
CA LEU A 218 -1.36 13.32 16.28
C LEU A 218 -2.02 13.14 17.66
N GLY A 219 -1.23 12.85 18.68
CA GLY A 219 -1.68 12.66 20.06
C GLY A 219 -1.00 11.46 20.72
N LYS A 220 -1.48 11.10 21.92
CA LYS A 220 -0.87 10.02 22.73
C LYS A 220 -0.98 8.64 22.10
N SER A 221 -1.95 8.44 21.22
CA SER A 221 -2.17 7.18 20.49
C SER A 221 -1.45 7.13 19.15
N GLY A 222 -0.84 8.23 18.68
CA GLY A 222 -0.34 8.30 17.30
C GLY A 222 -1.44 8.25 16.25
N ARG A 223 -2.67 8.67 16.61
CA ARG A 223 -3.85 8.66 15.72
C ARG A 223 -4.74 9.87 15.97
N ILE A 224 -5.42 10.34 14.93
CA ILE A 224 -6.31 11.50 14.98
C ILE A 224 -7.39 11.42 13.90
N ASP A 225 -8.58 11.91 14.19
CA ASP A 225 -9.69 12.02 13.24
C ASP A 225 -9.45 13.11 12.19
N GLU A 226 -10.02 12.95 11.00
CA GLU A 226 -9.84 13.89 9.89
C GLU A 226 -10.25 15.32 10.26
N SER A 227 -11.40 15.51 10.93
CA SER A 227 -11.88 16.85 11.30
C SER A 227 -10.93 17.57 12.26
N GLU A 228 -10.35 16.84 13.22
CA GLU A 228 -9.39 17.41 14.16
C GLU A 228 -8.04 17.65 13.47
N PHE A 229 -7.61 16.74 12.61
CA PHE A 229 -6.40 16.89 11.82
C PHE A 229 -6.46 18.15 10.95
N VAL A 230 -7.54 18.38 10.22
CA VAL A 230 -7.72 19.57 9.38
C VAL A 230 -7.70 20.84 10.21
N ALA A 231 -8.32 20.84 11.40
CA ALA A 231 -8.32 22.01 12.29
C ALA A 231 -6.93 22.37 12.81
N ARG A 232 -6.07 21.37 13.05
CA ARG A 232 -4.72 21.55 13.63
C ARG A 232 -3.62 21.69 12.59
N PHE A 233 -3.76 20.99 11.48
CA PHE A 233 -2.70 20.72 10.50
C PHE A 233 -3.18 20.88 9.05
N GLY A 234 -4.29 21.60 8.79
CA GLY A 234 -4.84 21.77 7.43
C GLY A 234 -3.89 22.42 6.40
N LEU A 235 -2.74 22.94 6.84
CA LEU A 235 -1.67 23.51 6.02
C LEU A 235 -0.38 22.65 6.01
N ALA A 236 -0.40 21.46 6.61
CA ALA A 236 0.75 20.57 6.60
C ALA A 236 1.06 20.11 5.18
N ASP A 237 2.35 19.92 4.90
CA ASP A 237 2.78 19.37 3.62
C ASP A 237 2.22 17.95 3.47
N VAL A 238 1.71 17.66 2.27
CA VAL A 238 1.12 16.37 1.93
C VAL A 238 1.80 15.79 0.71
N TYR A 239 2.20 14.53 0.83
CA TYR A 239 2.65 13.72 -0.28
C TYR A 239 1.56 12.70 -0.62
N ALA A 240 1.10 12.70 -1.87
CA ALA A 240 0.14 11.72 -2.36
C ALA A 240 0.86 10.68 -3.22
N SER A 241 0.76 9.39 -2.86
CA SER A 241 1.42 8.33 -3.62
C SER A 241 0.86 8.20 -5.03
N ALA A 242 1.74 8.07 -6.02
CA ALA A 242 1.38 7.80 -7.41
C ALA A 242 1.11 6.31 -7.69
N SER A 243 0.56 6.01 -8.87
CA SER A 243 0.21 4.64 -9.26
C SER A 243 1.49 3.84 -9.53
N GLY A 244 1.61 2.63 -9.00
CA GLY A 244 2.80 1.77 -9.10
C GLY A 244 4.00 2.23 -8.28
N GLU A 245 3.90 3.37 -7.59
CA GLU A 245 4.99 3.92 -6.79
C GLU A 245 5.18 3.13 -5.50
N LEU A 246 6.41 2.63 -5.27
CA LEU A 246 6.78 2.00 -4.01
C LEU A 246 7.30 3.06 -3.04
N LEU A 247 6.64 3.17 -1.89
CA LEU A 247 7.03 4.03 -0.80
C LEU A 247 7.44 3.17 0.40
N ILE A 248 8.58 3.50 1.00
CA ILE A 248 9.06 2.92 2.26
C ILE A 248 9.11 4.03 3.30
N TYR A 249 8.63 3.77 4.50
CA TYR A 249 8.51 4.81 5.53
C TYR A 249 8.75 4.28 6.94
N ASP A 250 9.02 5.23 7.85
CA ASP A 250 9.21 4.97 9.26
C ASP A 250 7.88 4.58 9.95
N GLY A 251 7.87 3.47 10.67
CA GLY A 251 6.88 3.18 11.71
C GLY A 251 7.33 3.67 13.09
N MET A 252 6.54 3.36 14.12
CA MET A 252 6.71 3.84 15.49
C MET A 252 7.56 2.93 16.38
N GLN A 253 7.89 1.70 15.94
CA GLN A 253 8.60 0.75 16.78
C GLN A 253 10.07 1.19 17.01
N SER A 254 10.46 1.28 18.28
CA SER A 254 11.84 1.54 18.69
C SER A 254 12.70 0.26 18.66
N LEU A 255 14.02 0.41 18.79
CA LEU A 255 14.98 -0.71 18.73
C LEU A 255 14.84 -1.72 19.88
N ASP A 256 14.25 -1.30 21.00
CA ASP A 256 13.91 -2.16 22.14
C ASP A 256 12.52 -2.81 22.01
N GLY A 257 11.82 -2.58 20.89
CA GLY A 257 10.50 -3.11 20.60
C GLY A 257 9.33 -2.31 21.17
N GLY A 258 9.60 -1.20 21.86
CA GLY A 258 8.58 -0.28 22.36
C GLY A 258 7.96 0.60 21.27
N ILE A 259 6.97 1.39 21.67
CA ILE A 259 6.36 2.43 20.81
C ILE A 259 7.04 3.77 21.10
N ASP A 260 7.61 4.40 20.08
CA ASP A 260 8.22 5.74 20.14
C ASP A 260 7.40 6.75 19.32
N LEU A 261 6.71 7.64 20.04
CA LEU A 261 5.88 8.68 19.44
C LEU A 261 6.69 9.77 18.73
N ASN A 262 8.00 9.85 18.92
CA ASN A 262 8.84 10.77 18.14
C ASN A 262 9.19 10.22 16.75
N ARG A 263 8.70 9.02 16.44
CA ARG A 263 8.85 8.33 15.15
C ARG A 263 7.47 8.09 14.53
N GLY A 264 7.45 7.34 13.43
CA GLY A 264 6.23 6.99 12.71
C GLY A 264 5.80 8.13 11.81
N LEU A 265 5.76 7.87 10.50
CA LEU A 265 5.29 8.82 9.51
C LEU A 265 3.75 8.82 9.50
N PRO A 266 3.11 9.95 9.85
CA PRO A 266 1.66 10.07 9.75
C PRO A 266 1.18 9.91 8.32
N HIS A 267 0.15 9.08 8.13
CA HIS A 267 -0.44 8.82 6.84
C HIS A 267 -1.91 8.38 6.96
N VAL A 268 -2.61 8.38 5.82
CA VAL A 268 -4.00 7.93 5.73
C VAL A 268 -4.33 7.40 4.34
N SER A 269 -5.25 6.45 4.30
CA SER A 269 -5.95 5.99 3.10
C SER A 269 -6.64 7.18 2.39
N GLY A 270 -6.23 7.51 1.15
CA GLY A 270 -6.84 8.61 0.37
C GLY A 270 -8.21 8.30 -0.23
N ASP A 271 -8.88 7.24 0.22
CA ASP A 271 -10.12 6.74 -0.36
C ASP A 271 -11.30 7.69 -0.13
N ARG A 272 -12.08 7.93 -1.19
CA ARG A 272 -13.28 8.77 -1.19
C ARG A 272 -14.40 8.16 -2.02
N ASN A 273 -15.64 8.38 -1.58
CA ASN A 273 -16.85 8.01 -2.31
C ASN A 273 -16.92 8.68 -3.69
N GLY A 274 -17.47 7.96 -4.65
CA GLY A 274 -17.58 8.40 -6.05
C GLY A 274 -16.26 8.49 -6.82
N ARG A 275 -15.11 8.14 -6.21
CA ARG A 275 -13.79 8.46 -6.77
C ARG A 275 -12.78 7.32 -6.71
N THR A 276 -13.02 6.30 -5.89
CA THR A 276 -11.98 5.32 -5.56
C THR A 276 -12.18 4.03 -6.33
N CYS A 277 -11.12 3.57 -6.99
CA CYS A 277 -10.98 2.22 -7.48
C CYS A 277 -9.50 1.88 -7.52
N ARG A 278 -9.01 1.19 -6.50
CA ARG A 278 -7.58 0.94 -6.34
C ARG A 278 -7.23 -0.43 -5.79
N LEU A 279 -6.05 -0.91 -6.17
CA LEU A 279 -5.36 -2.01 -5.50
C LEU A 279 -4.26 -1.41 -4.62
N ILE A 280 -4.17 -1.89 -3.39
CA ILE A 280 -3.18 -1.51 -2.39
C ILE A 280 -2.35 -2.75 -2.08
N ILE A 281 -1.04 -2.59 -2.00
CA ILE A 281 -0.09 -3.64 -1.68
C ILE A 281 0.69 -3.17 -0.46
N LEU A 282 0.45 -3.82 0.68
CA LEU A 282 1.23 -3.60 1.88
C LEU A 282 2.38 -4.59 1.93
N MET A 283 3.54 -4.08 2.28
CA MET A 283 4.80 -4.81 2.32
C MET A 283 5.55 -4.43 3.60
N ARG A 284 6.33 -5.38 4.11
CA ARG A 284 7.37 -5.08 5.08
C ARG A 284 8.70 -5.01 4.36
N TYR A 285 9.46 -3.99 4.69
CA TYR A 285 10.83 -3.81 4.25
C TYR A 285 11.79 -4.12 5.41
N GLU A 286 12.93 -4.71 5.10
CA GLU A 286 13.97 -5.02 6.08
C GLU A 286 15.33 -4.57 5.55
N ASN A 287 15.94 -3.60 6.22
CA ASN A 287 17.29 -3.15 5.86
C ASN A 287 18.35 -4.02 6.55
N SER A 288 18.93 -4.98 5.82
CA SER A 288 19.91 -5.91 6.40
C SER A 288 21.22 -5.24 6.84
N ARG A 289 21.52 -3.99 6.42
CA ARG A 289 22.72 -3.26 6.90
C ARG A 289 22.62 -2.82 8.37
N ARG A 290 21.45 -2.94 9.00
CA ARG A 290 21.29 -2.73 10.45
C ARG A 290 21.46 -4.00 11.28
N SER A 291 21.33 -5.20 10.69
CA SER A 291 21.50 -6.45 11.44
C SER A 291 22.97 -6.79 11.72
N THR A 292 23.92 -6.16 11.02
CA THR A 292 25.36 -6.36 11.20
C THR A 292 25.98 -5.57 12.36
N VAL A 293 25.22 -4.70 13.05
CA VAL A 293 25.73 -3.93 14.21
C VAL A 293 25.56 -4.67 15.55
N LYS A 294 25.02 -5.90 15.57
CA LYS A 294 24.97 -6.75 16.76
C LYS A 294 25.62 -8.11 16.52
N ALA A 295 26.95 -8.15 16.39
CA ALA A 295 27.72 -9.39 16.53
C ALA A 295 29.20 -9.19 16.87
N TYR A 296 29.58 -8.17 17.65
CA TYR A 296 30.87 -8.18 18.37
C TYR A 296 30.73 -7.42 19.68
N ALA A 297 30.50 -8.17 20.76
CA ALA A 297 30.84 -7.81 22.14
C ALA A 297 31.58 -8.99 22.73
#